data_AF-A0A7R9MM99-F1
#
_entry.id   AF-A0A7R9MM99-F1
#
_cell.length_a   1.000
_cell.length_b   1.000
_cell.length_c   1.000
_cell.angle_alpha   90.00
_cell.angle_beta   90.00
_cell.angle_gamma   90.00
#
_symmetry.space_group_name_H-M   'P 1'
#
loop_
_entity.id
_entity.type
_entity.pdbx_description
1 polymer ?
#
loop_
_entity_poly.entity_id
_entity_poly.type
_entity_poly.pdbx_seq_one_letter_code
_entity_poly.pdbx_strand_id
1 'polypeptide(L)'
;MPGGPVWSVIFFLMLLTLGLDSSFGGSEAIITALSDEYPIIKRNREWFVAILFSLYFLVGLLSCTQGGAYVVNLLDRFAAGYSILFAVLFEAISVSWIYGVRRFSKDIKSMLGFEISIWWKFCWGFVAPFFIMFIIFYGLVNFEPLKYDQYEYPLWANVLGCCIAASSVICIPVMAVWQILKT
;
A
#
# COMPACT_ATOMS: atom_id res chain seq x y z
N MET A 1 23.30 26.22 -16.14
CA MET A 1 23.61 25.60 -17.46
C MET A 1 23.01 26.47 -18.55
N PRO A 2 23.66 26.64 -19.72
CA PRO A 2 23.03 27.28 -20.86
C PRO A 2 21.74 26.52 -21.23
N GLY A 3 20.64 27.25 -21.48
CA GLY A 3 19.32 26.65 -21.70
C GLY A 3 18.59 26.20 -20.43
N GLY A 4 18.97 26.69 -19.24
CA GLY A 4 18.40 26.32 -17.94
C GLY A 4 16.88 26.19 -17.86
N PRO A 5 16.07 27.13 -18.41
CA PRO A 5 14.61 27.03 -18.38
C PRO A 5 14.05 25.77 -19.06
N VAL A 6 14.66 25.34 -20.17
CA VAL A 6 14.23 24.15 -20.92
C VAL A 6 14.44 22.89 -20.07
N TRP A 7 15.60 22.79 -19.42
CA TRP A 7 15.92 21.65 -18.55
C TRP A 7 15.01 21.58 -17.33
N SER A 8 14.64 22.72 -16.73
CA SER A 8 13.71 22.77 -15.60
C SER A 8 12.31 22.29 -16.01
N VAL A 9 11.79 22.71 -17.17
CA VAL A 9 10.47 22.27 -17.64
C VAL A 9 10.44 20.76 -17.87
N ILE A 10 11.45 20.21 -18.57
CA ILE A 10 11.54 18.76 -18.83
C ILE A 10 11.66 17.98 -17.52
N PHE A 11 12.44 18.48 -16.57
CA PHE A 11 12.62 17.85 -15.26
C PHE A 11 11.32 17.79 -14.45
N PHE A 12 10.58 18.90 -14.34
CA PHE A 12 9.31 18.91 -13.62
C PHE A 12 8.23 18.11 -14.34
N LEU A 13 8.22 18.12 -15.67
CA LEU A 13 7.30 17.29 -16.45
C LEU A 13 7.55 15.80 -16.23
N MET A 14 8.82 15.38 -16.17
CA MET A 14 9.19 14.01 -15.82
C MET A 14 8.70 13.61 -14.42
N LEU A 15 8.89 14.47 -13.42
CA LEU A 15 8.39 14.22 -12.05
C LEU A 15 6.87 14.12 -12.02
N LEU A 16 6.18 14.97 -12.79
CA LEU A 16 4.73 14.95 -12.91
C LEU A 16 4.24 13.63 -13.52
N THR A 17 4.82 13.19 -14.65
CA THR A 17 4.42 11.95 -15.31
C THR A 17 4.68 10.72 -14.45
N LEU A 18 5.82 10.67 -13.74
CA LEU A 18 6.13 9.58 -12.80
C LEU A 18 5.12 9.48 -11.65
N GLY A 19 4.70 10.64 -11.12
CA GLY A 19 3.67 10.70 -10.07
C GLY A 19 2.28 10.32 -10.57
N LEU A 20 1.92 10.76 -11.79
CA LEU A 20 0.62 10.45 -12.41
C LEU A 20 0.42 8.96 -12.63
N ASP A 21 1.37 8.27 -13.27
CA ASP A 21 1.26 6.84 -13.57
C ASP A 21 1.11 6.00 -12.29
N SER A 22 1.89 6.34 -11.26
CA SER A 22 1.82 5.68 -9.95
C SER A 22 0.46 5.90 -9.27
N SER A 23 -0.09 7.11 -9.36
CA SER A 23 -1.38 7.48 -8.76
C SER A 23 -2.55 6.78 -9.47
N PHE A 24 -2.47 6.63 -10.80
CA PHE A 24 -3.45 5.87 -11.57
C PHE A 24 -3.49 4.42 -11.12
N GLY A 25 -2.35 3.75 -11.01
CA GLY A 25 -2.29 2.37 -10.52
C GLY A 25 -2.90 2.19 -9.12
N GLY A 26 -2.59 3.09 -8.18
CA GLY A 26 -3.14 3.04 -6.82
C GLY A 26 -4.66 3.26 -6.77
N SER A 27 -5.16 4.24 -7.52
CA SER A 27 -6.61 4.51 -7.59
C SER A 27 -7.38 3.39 -8.30
N GLU A 28 -6.81 2.82 -9.35
CA GLU A 28 -7.42 1.73 -10.11
C GLU A 28 -7.50 0.43 -9.29
N ALA A 29 -6.52 0.16 -8.43
CA ALA A 29 -6.59 -0.95 -7.48
C ALA A 29 -7.83 -0.85 -6.55
N ILE A 30 -8.11 0.35 -6.03
CA ILE A 30 -9.28 0.60 -5.16
C ILE A 30 -10.59 0.48 -5.96
N ILE A 31 -10.65 1.11 -7.14
CA ILE A 31 -11.84 1.11 -7.99
C ILE A 31 -12.17 -0.32 -8.43
N THR A 32 -11.17 -1.10 -8.82
CA THR A 32 -11.35 -2.49 -9.28
C THR A 32 -11.78 -3.38 -8.13
N ALA A 33 -11.09 -3.33 -6.98
CA ALA A 33 -11.44 -4.12 -5.81
C ALA A 33 -12.88 -3.90 -5.35
N LEU A 34 -13.34 -2.64 -5.28
CA LEU A 34 -14.71 -2.32 -4.89
C LEU A 34 -15.75 -2.65 -5.96
N SER A 35 -15.38 -2.56 -7.25
CA SER A 35 -16.28 -2.91 -8.35
C SER A 35 -16.49 -4.42 -8.46
N ASP A 36 -15.49 -5.23 -8.11
CA ASP A 36 -15.60 -6.69 -8.13
C ASP A 36 -16.40 -7.23 -6.92
N GLU A 37 -16.27 -6.59 -5.75
CA GLU A 37 -17.04 -6.96 -4.56
C GLU A 37 -18.51 -6.49 -4.62
N TYR A 38 -18.75 -5.25 -5.09
CA TYR A 38 -20.09 -4.65 -5.10
C TYR A 38 -20.59 -4.40 -6.54
N PRO A 39 -21.53 -5.20 -7.07
CA PRO A 39 -22.01 -5.06 -8.45
C PRO A 39 -22.79 -3.75 -8.70
N ILE A 40 -23.29 -3.11 -7.64
CA ILE A 40 -23.95 -1.79 -7.71
C ILE A 40 -22.94 -0.70 -8.09
N ILE A 41 -21.72 -0.77 -7.53
CA ILE A 41 -20.62 0.16 -7.82
C ILE A 41 -20.14 -0.04 -9.26
N LYS A 42 -20.03 -1.31 -9.70
CA LYS A 42 -19.69 -1.66 -11.08
C LYS A 42 -20.64 -1.04 -12.12
N ARG A 43 -21.95 -0.99 -11.83
CA ARG A 43 -22.95 -0.41 -12.73
C ARG A 43 -22.82 1.11 -12.85
N ASN A 44 -22.46 1.79 -11.76
CA ASN A 44 -22.37 3.25 -11.67
C ASN A 44 -20.92 3.72 -11.46
N ARG A 45 -19.96 3.13 -12.18
CA ARG A 45 -18.52 3.36 -11.98
C ARG A 45 -18.13 4.83 -12.06
N GLU A 46 -18.66 5.58 -13.03
CA GLU A 46 -18.33 7.00 -13.23
C GLU A 46 -18.69 7.86 -12.01
N TRP A 47 -19.88 7.66 -11.45
CA TRP A 47 -20.31 8.36 -10.24
C TRP A 47 -19.46 7.99 -9.03
N PHE A 48 -19.10 6.72 -8.89
CA PHE A 48 -18.22 6.26 -7.81
C PHE A 48 -16.84 6.92 -7.89
N VAL A 49 -16.23 6.96 -9.09
CA VAL A 49 -14.92 7.59 -9.31
C VAL A 49 -14.98 9.10 -9.03
N ALA A 50 -16.03 9.78 -9.45
CA ALA A 50 -16.22 11.20 -9.17
C ALA A 50 -16.31 11.48 -7.66
N ILE A 51 -17.03 10.64 -6.91
CA ILE A 51 -17.13 10.74 -5.44
C ILE A 51 -15.78 10.48 -4.79
N LEU A 52 -15.06 9.44 -5.22
CA LEU A 52 -13.75 9.08 -4.69
C LEU A 52 -12.72 10.20 -4.88
N PHE A 53 -12.62 10.77 -6.09
CA PHE A 53 -11.70 11.88 -6.34
C PHE A 53 -12.14 13.17 -5.66
N SER A 54 -13.45 13.41 -5.51
CA SER A 54 -13.95 14.54 -4.71
C SER A 54 -13.51 14.41 -3.24
N LEU A 55 -13.57 13.21 -2.66
CA LEU A 55 -13.08 12.94 -1.31
C LEU A 55 -11.56 13.15 -1.23
N TYR A 56 -10.79 12.63 -2.20
CA TYR A 56 -9.34 12.83 -2.25
C TYR A 56 -8.97 14.31 -2.35
N PHE A 57 -9.72 15.09 -3.12
CA PHE A 57 -9.52 16.53 -3.22
C PHE A 57 -9.78 17.24 -1.89
N LEU A 58 -10.89 16.93 -1.21
CA LEU A 58 -11.24 17.52 0.09
C LEU A 58 -10.20 17.21 1.17
N VAL A 59 -9.72 15.96 1.24
CA VAL A 59 -8.67 15.57 2.19
C VAL A 59 -7.33 16.17 1.77
N GLY A 60 -7.05 16.22 0.47
CA GLY A 60 -5.83 16.80 -0.11
C GLY A 60 -5.67 18.29 0.17
N LEU A 61 -6.77 19.04 0.36
CA LEU A 61 -6.71 20.45 0.78
C LEU A 61 -5.92 20.64 2.08
N LEU A 62 -5.95 19.66 2.99
CA LEU A 62 -5.15 19.71 4.24
C LEU A 62 -3.64 19.74 3.93
N SER A 63 -3.21 18.99 2.92
CA SER A 63 -1.82 18.95 2.45
C SER A 63 -1.41 20.18 1.65
N CYS A 64 -2.37 20.99 1.16
CA CYS A 64 -2.10 22.25 0.47
C CYS A 64 -2.01 23.47 1.41
N THR A 65 -2.14 23.28 2.72
CA THR A 65 -2.00 24.35 3.71
C THR A 65 -0.54 24.73 3.93
N GLN A 66 -0.27 25.86 4.61
CA GLN A 66 1.11 26.29 4.93
C GLN A 66 1.90 25.24 5.74
N GLY A 67 1.21 24.39 6.52
CA GLY A 67 1.78 23.26 7.25
C GLY A 67 1.73 21.93 6.49
N GLY A 68 1.39 21.94 5.21
CA GLY A 68 1.14 20.74 4.41
C GLY A 68 2.32 19.76 4.35
N ALA A 69 3.55 20.26 4.35
CA ALA A 69 4.75 19.44 4.40
C ALA A 69 4.79 18.50 5.62
N TYR A 70 4.30 18.96 6.78
CA TYR A 70 4.23 18.13 7.98
C TYR A 70 3.16 17.05 7.86
N VAL A 71 2.01 17.37 7.26
CA VAL A 71 0.92 16.41 7.02
C VAL A 71 1.37 15.32 6.03
N VAL A 72 2.04 15.72 4.94
CA VAL A 72 2.58 14.79 3.94
C VAL A 72 3.63 13.88 4.56
N ASN A 73 4.56 14.41 5.35
CA ASN A 73 5.60 13.60 6.00
C ASN A 73 5.03 12.63 7.05
N LEU A 74 3.99 13.04 7.78
CA LEU A 74 3.28 12.15 8.71
C LEU A 74 2.61 10.98 7.96
N LEU A 75 1.90 11.27 6.86
CA LEU A 75 1.25 10.26 6.05
C LEU A 75 2.26 9.35 5.34
N ASP A 76 3.35 9.88 4.81
CA ASP A 76 4.40 9.10 4.15
C ASP A 76 5.02 8.08 5.11
N ARG A 77 5.31 8.48 6.35
CA ARG A 77 5.86 7.56 7.36
C ARG A 77 4.87 6.49 7.81
N PHE A 78 3.63 6.88 8.12
CA PHE A 78 2.69 6.03 8.86
C PHE A 78 1.61 5.37 7.99
N ALA A 79 1.22 5.94 6.85
CA ALA A 79 0.10 5.41 6.08
C ALA A 79 0.43 4.07 5.39
N ALA A 80 1.57 4.00 4.70
CA ALA A 80 1.92 2.83 3.88
C ALA A 80 3.07 1.99 4.46
N GLY A 81 4.07 2.61 5.10
CA GLY A 81 5.36 1.97 5.41
C GLY A 81 5.26 0.62 6.13
N TYR A 82 4.81 0.61 7.38
CA TYR A 82 4.69 -0.65 8.14
C TYR A 82 3.44 -1.45 7.76
N SER A 83 2.35 -0.76 7.44
CA SER A 83 1.07 -1.38 7.09
C SER A 83 1.19 -2.35 5.90
N ILE A 84 1.87 -1.94 4.82
CA ILE A 84 2.03 -2.77 3.63
C ILE A 84 2.93 -3.98 3.90
N LEU A 85 3.96 -3.82 4.74
CA LEU A 85 4.85 -4.92 5.11
C LEU A 85 4.08 -6.02 5.86
N PHE A 86 3.22 -5.64 6.81
CA PHE A 86 2.34 -6.60 7.49
C PHE A 86 1.34 -7.24 6.52
N ALA A 87 0.73 -6.46 5.63
CA ALA A 87 -0.23 -6.99 4.65
C ALA A 87 0.43 -8.03 3.73
N VAL A 88 1.60 -7.73 3.16
CA VAL A 88 2.34 -8.64 2.27
C VAL A 88 2.88 -9.85 3.03
N LEU A 89 3.22 -9.72 4.32
CA LEU A 89 3.59 -10.87 5.15
C LEU A 89 2.42 -11.87 5.26
N PHE A 90 1.22 -11.38 5.58
CA PHE A 90 0.03 -12.24 5.65
C PHE A 90 -0.35 -12.82 4.28
N GLU A 91 -0.22 -12.04 3.21
CA GLU A 91 -0.43 -12.53 1.84
C GLU A 91 0.55 -13.65 1.49
N ALA A 92 1.84 -13.47 1.77
CA ALA A 92 2.87 -14.48 1.54
C ALA A 92 2.62 -15.77 2.34
N ILE A 93 2.25 -15.66 3.62
CA ILE A 93 1.89 -16.81 4.47
C ILE A 93 0.63 -17.50 3.93
N SER A 94 -0.38 -16.73 3.54
CA SER A 94 -1.65 -17.24 3.01
C SER A 94 -1.42 -18.03 1.71
N VAL A 95 -0.70 -17.47 0.75
CA VAL A 95 -0.44 -18.13 -0.54
C VAL A 95 0.49 -19.34 -0.37
N SER A 96 1.57 -19.20 0.41
CA SER A 96 2.58 -20.26 0.49
C SER A 96 2.21 -21.41 1.41
N TRP A 97 1.60 -21.13 2.57
CA TRP A 97 1.36 -22.14 3.61
C TRP A 97 -0.11 -22.58 3.68
N ILE A 98 -1.06 -21.65 3.65
CA ILE A 98 -2.50 -21.97 3.76
C ILE A 98 -3.03 -22.54 2.44
N TYR A 99 -2.84 -21.81 1.33
CA TYR A 99 -3.22 -22.28 0.00
C TYR A 99 -2.27 -23.38 -0.50
N GLY A 100 -0.98 -23.22 -0.22
CA GLY A 100 0.06 -24.20 -0.49
C GLY A 100 0.79 -23.96 -1.81
N VAL A 101 2.11 -23.78 -1.74
CA VAL A 101 2.99 -23.52 -2.91
C VAL A 101 2.80 -24.53 -4.07
N ARG A 102 2.49 -25.80 -3.76
CA ARG A 102 2.26 -26.83 -4.78
C ARG A 102 0.99 -26.58 -5.59
N ARG A 103 -0.10 -26.11 -4.95
CA ARG A 103 -1.36 -25.78 -5.63
C ARG A 103 -1.16 -24.53 -6.47
N PHE A 104 -0.56 -23.49 -5.90
CA PHE A 104 -0.23 -22.25 -6.62
C PHE A 104 0.64 -22.51 -7.87
N SER A 105 1.65 -23.37 -7.76
CA SER A 105 2.47 -23.75 -8.92
C SER A 105 1.69 -24.51 -10.00
N LYS A 106 0.65 -25.26 -9.62
CA LYS A 106 -0.21 -25.98 -10.58
C LYS A 106 -1.13 -25.01 -11.31
N ASP A 107 -1.65 -24.00 -10.60
CA ASP A 107 -2.49 -22.96 -11.19
C ASP A 107 -1.69 -22.15 -12.21
N ILE A 108 -0.46 -21.75 -11.87
CA ILE A 108 0.40 -21.05 -12.82
C ILE A 108 0.77 -21.93 -14.03
N LYS A 109 0.99 -23.24 -13.82
CA LYS A 109 1.17 -24.18 -14.95
C LYS A 109 -0.05 -24.21 -15.86
N SER A 110 -1.26 -24.13 -15.31
CA SER A 110 -2.50 -24.10 -16.09
C SER A 110 -2.70 -22.79 -16.86
N MET A 111 -2.21 -21.67 -16.33
CA MET A 111 -2.32 -20.35 -16.97
C MET A 111 -1.25 -20.12 -18.04
N LEU A 112 -0.01 -20.51 -17.77
CA LEU A 112 1.15 -20.22 -18.64
C LEU A 112 1.61 -21.41 -19.48
N GLY A 113 1.14 -22.63 -19.19
CA GLY A 113 1.50 -23.86 -19.90
C GLY A 113 2.84 -24.49 -19.50
N PHE A 114 3.66 -23.84 -18.67
CA PHE A 114 4.95 -24.37 -18.22
C PHE A 114 5.04 -24.51 -16.69
N GLU A 115 5.87 -25.44 -16.21
CA GLU A 115 6.10 -25.62 -14.77
C GLU A 115 7.11 -24.61 -14.23
N ILE A 116 6.78 -24.05 -13.07
CA ILE A 116 7.69 -23.18 -12.32
C ILE A 116 8.81 -24.01 -11.68
N SER A 117 10.04 -23.51 -11.79
CA SER A 117 11.22 -24.12 -11.19
C SER A 117 11.14 -24.17 -9.66
N ILE A 118 11.89 -25.10 -9.06
CA ILE A 118 11.88 -25.32 -7.61
C ILE A 118 12.42 -24.10 -6.83
N TRP A 119 13.25 -23.28 -7.47
CA TRP A 119 13.83 -22.06 -6.89
C TRP A 119 12.76 -21.03 -6.52
N TRP A 120 11.78 -20.79 -7.41
CA TRP A 120 10.67 -19.88 -7.12
C TRP A 120 9.78 -20.39 -5.99
N LYS A 121 9.56 -21.72 -5.94
CA LYS A 121 8.80 -22.36 -4.85
C LYS A 121 9.48 -22.17 -3.49
N PHE A 122 10.80 -22.31 -3.45
CA PHE A 122 11.59 -22.05 -2.25
C PHE A 122 11.58 -20.57 -1.87
N CYS A 123 11.68 -19.68 -2.85
CA CYS A 123 11.62 -18.24 -2.65
C CYS A 123 10.30 -17.80 -1.99
N TRP A 124 9.16 -18.22 -2.53
CA TRP A 124 7.84 -17.88 -1.98
C TRP A 124 7.56 -18.57 -0.64
N GLY A 125 8.02 -19.82 -0.48
CA GLY A 125 7.75 -20.60 0.72
C GLY A 125 8.52 -20.12 1.95
N PHE A 126 9.78 -19.71 1.76
CA PHE A 126 10.71 -19.46 2.88
C PHE A 126 11.41 -18.10 2.79
N VAL A 127 11.98 -17.75 1.64
CA VAL A 127 12.82 -16.54 1.53
C VAL A 127 12.00 -15.26 1.68
N ALA A 128 10.88 -15.15 0.96
CA ALA A 128 10.00 -13.98 0.99
C ALA A 128 9.44 -13.68 2.40
N PRO A 129 8.78 -14.63 3.10
CA PRO A 129 8.26 -14.36 4.45
C PRO A 129 9.38 -14.07 5.45
N PHE A 130 10.52 -14.76 5.36
CA PHE A 130 11.66 -14.51 6.25
C PHE A 130 12.25 -13.11 6.04
N PHE A 131 12.43 -12.70 4.78
CA PHE A 131 12.98 -11.38 4.44
C PHE A 131 12.04 -10.25 4.89
N ILE A 132 10.73 -10.39 4.69
CA ILE A 132 9.75 -9.41 5.16
C ILE A 132 9.73 -9.35 6.68
N MET A 133 9.74 -10.50 7.36
CA MET A 133 9.81 -10.57 8.82
C MET A 133 11.08 -9.90 9.37
N PHE A 134 12.22 -10.08 8.70
CA PHE A 134 13.48 -9.42 9.04
C PHE A 134 13.39 -7.89 8.92
N ILE A 135 12.81 -7.38 7.83
CA ILE A 135 12.62 -5.93 7.63
C ILE A 135 11.71 -5.34 8.70
N ILE A 136 10.59 -6.02 9.01
CA ILE A 136 9.67 -5.57 10.07
C ILE A 136 10.39 -5.53 11.42
N PHE A 137 11.14 -6.58 11.76
CA PHE A 137 11.88 -6.64 13.02
C PHE A 137 12.90 -5.51 13.15
N TYR A 138 13.74 -5.30 12.14
CA TYR A 138 14.71 -4.20 12.13
C TYR A 138 14.05 -2.83 12.15
N GLY A 139 12.93 -2.68 11.43
CA GLY A 139 12.15 -1.46 11.40
C GLY A 139 11.50 -1.12 12.75
N LEU A 140 11.10 -2.12 13.54
CA LEU A 140 10.54 -1.91 14.88
C LEU A 140 11.62 -1.62 15.93
N VAL A 141 12.79 -2.27 15.84
CA VAL A 141 13.90 -2.04 16.78
C VAL A 141 14.46 -0.62 16.62
N ASN A 142 14.55 -0.12 15.39
CA ASN A 142 15.04 1.24 15.10
C ASN A 142 13.90 2.26 14.98
N PHE A 143 12.80 2.05 15.70
CA PHE A 143 11.68 2.98 15.67
C PHE A 143 12.02 4.25 16.46
N GLU A 144 12.36 5.31 15.73
CA GLU A 144 12.54 6.64 16.30
C GLU A 144 11.28 7.50 16.11
N PRO A 145 10.97 8.40 17.07
CA PRO A 145 9.84 9.32 16.94
C PRO A 145 10.01 10.20 15.71
N LEU A 146 8.90 10.49 15.03
CA LEU A 146 8.92 11.27 13.79
C LEU A 146 9.51 12.66 14.04
N LYS A 147 10.51 13.04 13.24
CA LYS A 147 11.09 14.38 13.19
C LYS A 147 11.08 14.87 11.75
N TYR A 148 10.75 16.14 11.55
CA TYR A 148 10.88 16.80 10.25
C TYR A 148 11.70 18.07 10.43
N ASP A 149 12.92 18.04 9.90
CA ASP A 149 13.94 19.07 10.11
C ASP A 149 14.18 19.35 11.62
N GLN A 150 13.90 20.56 12.10
CA GLN A 150 14.04 20.95 13.51
C GLN A 150 12.76 20.71 14.35
N TYR A 151 11.68 20.22 13.75
CA TYR A 151 10.40 20.03 14.43
C TYR A 151 10.21 18.58 14.87
N GLU A 152 10.10 18.38 16.18
CA GLU A 152 9.72 17.10 16.77
C GLU A 152 8.20 17.00 16.83
N TYR A 153 7.65 15.91 16.28
CA TYR A 153 6.20 15.74 16.28
C TYR A 153 5.71 15.47 17.70
N PRO A 154 4.59 16.10 18.10
CA PRO A 154 3.99 15.83 19.40
C PRO A 154 3.48 14.39 19.46
N LEU A 155 3.44 13.82 20.66
CA LEU A 155 3.06 12.41 20.87
C LEU A 155 1.67 12.07 20.30
N TRP A 156 0.71 13.00 20.33
CA TRP A 156 -0.61 12.77 19.75
C TRP A 156 -0.57 12.53 18.24
N ALA A 157 0.38 13.14 17.52
CA ALA A 157 0.55 12.93 16.08
C ALA A 157 1.12 11.54 15.79
N ASN A 158 2.05 11.05 16.62
CA ASN A 158 2.55 9.68 16.53
C ASN A 158 1.46 8.65 16.84
N VAL A 159 0.60 8.93 17.83
CA VAL A 159 -0.57 8.08 18.14
C VAL A 159 -1.54 8.05 16.96
N LEU A 160 -1.86 9.20 16.36
CA LEU A 160 -2.70 9.25 15.15
C LEU A 160 -2.09 8.45 14.00
N GLY A 161 -0.78 8.60 13.75
CA GLY A 161 -0.07 7.82 12.73
C GLY A 161 -0.16 6.31 12.99
N CYS A 162 0.04 5.89 14.24
CA CYS A 162 -0.12 4.50 14.64
C CYS A 162 -1.56 3.99 14.45
N CYS A 163 -2.58 4.80 14.76
CA CYS A 163 -3.97 4.45 14.51
C CYS A 163 -4.27 4.26 13.01
N ILE A 164 -3.71 5.12 12.15
CA ILE A 164 -3.85 4.98 10.69
C ILE A 164 -3.20 3.67 10.24
N ALA A 165 -1.97 3.39 10.67
CA ALA A 165 -1.28 2.14 10.31
C ALA A 165 -2.04 0.89 10.78
N ALA A 166 -2.48 0.89 12.04
CA ALA A 166 -3.23 -0.19 12.65
C ALA A 166 -4.59 -0.41 11.98
N SER A 167 -5.24 0.66 11.49
CA SER A 167 -6.56 0.56 10.84
C SER A 167 -6.56 -0.36 9.62
N SER A 168 -5.49 -0.32 8.79
CA SER A 168 -5.37 -1.23 7.65
C SER A 168 -5.06 -2.68 8.07
N VAL A 169 -4.21 -2.87 9.09
CA VAL A 169 -3.78 -4.20 9.50
C VAL A 169 -4.89 -4.93 10.27
N ILE A 170 -5.67 -4.21 11.07
CA ILE A 170 -6.74 -4.79 11.90
C ILE A 170 -7.92 -5.30 11.06
N CYS A 171 -8.11 -4.80 9.83
CA CYS A 171 -9.12 -5.32 8.91
C CYS A 171 -8.95 -6.82 8.62
N ILE A 172 -7.70 -7.32 8.55
CA ILE A 172 -7.41 -8.74 8.28
C ILE A 172 -7.98 -9.66 9.38
N PRO A 173 -7.59 -9.53 10.67
CA PRO A 173 -8.12 -10.38 11.73
C PRO A 173 -9.61 -10.14 11.99
N VAL A 174 -10.10 -8.90 11.85
CA VAL A 174 -11.54 -8.59 12.04
C VAL A 174 -12.39 -9.38 11.03
N MET A 175 -12.01 -9.37 9.75
CA MET A 175 -12.73 -10.14 8.74
C MET A 175 -12.61 -11.64 8.94
N ALA A 176 -11.45 -12.14 9.38
CA ALA A 176 -11.27 -13.55 9.71
C ALA A 176 -12.19 -14.01 10.86
N VAL A 177 -12.25 -13.24 11.95
CA VAL A 177 -13.15 -13.53 13.08
C VAL A 177 -14.61 -13.46 12.66
N TRP A 178 -14.99 -12.44 11.88
CA TRP A 178 -16.37 -12.30 11.40
C TRP A 178 -16.82 -13.47 10.52
N GLN A 179 -15.95 -13.97 9.64
CA GLN A 179 -16.23 -15.14 8.81
C GLN A 179 -16.36 -16.42 9.65
N ILE A 180 -15.54 -16.60 10.68
CA ILE A 180 -15.62 -17.75 11.59
C ILE A 180 -16.93 -17.71 12.40
N LEU A 181 -17.37 -16.54 12.87
CA LEU A 181 -18.61 -16.42 13.66
C LEU A 181 -19.89 -16.58 12.82
N LYS A 182 -19.82 -16.30 11.52
CA LYS A 182 -20.95 -16.44 10.60
C LYS A 182 -21.13 -17.88 10.07
N THR A 183 -20.06 -18.68 10.14
CA THR A 183 -20.04 -20.10 9.72
C THR A 183 -20.57 -20.99 10.85
#